data_AF-A0A966GUK9-F1
#
_entry.id   AF-A0A966GUK9-F1
#
_cell.length_a   1.000
_cell.length_b   1.000
_cell.length_c   1.000
_cell.angle_alpha   90.00
_cell.angle_beta   90.00
_cell.angle_gamma   90.00
#
_symmetry.space_group_name_H-M   'P 1'
#
loop_
_entity.id
_entity.type
_entity.pdbx_description
1 polymer ?
#
loop_
_entity_poly.entity_id
_entity_poly.type
_entity_poly.pdbx_seq_one_letter_code
_entity_poly.pdbx_strand_id
1 'polypeptide(L)' 'MLAQAMYNRLLILAFMVLVGFMLAKSIYAGNTLAIILSFVSLAASVYYLYLVLKYRAEAEEER' A
#
# COMPACT_ATOMS: atom_id res chain seq x y z
N MET A 1 1.07 -20.03 -7.98
CA MET A 1 0.60 -19.34 -6.76
C MET A 1 1.69 -18.53 -6.04
N LEU A 2 2.95 -19.00 -5.97
CA LEU A 2 4.08 -18.28 -5.34
C LEU A 2 4.51 -16.99 -6.07
N ALA A 3 4.57 -17.01 -7.41
CA ALA A 3 5.02 -15.85 -8.20
C ALA A 3 4.11 -14.60 -8.05
N GLN A 4 2.79 -14.79 -8.04
CA GLN A 4 1.84 -13.68 -7.79
C GLN A 4 1.96 -13.10 -6.38
N ALA A 5 2.18 -13.94 -5.36
CA ALA A 5 2.36 -13.48 -3.99
C ALA A 5 3.67 -12.68 -3.84
N MET A 6 4.73 -13.09 -4.54
CA MET A 6 5.99 -12.37 -4.58
C MET A 6 5.86 -11.04 -5.32
N TYR A 7 5.13 -11.01 -6.44
CA TYR A 7 4.88 -9.79 -7.21
C TYR A 7 4.07 -8.76 -6.42
N ASN A 8 3.01 -9.19 -5.72
CA ASN A 8 2.23 -8.31 -4.85
C ASN A 8 3.08 -7.76 -3.69
N ARG A 9 3.90 -8.59 -3.03
CA ARG A 9 4.82 -8.12 -1.98
C ARG A 9 5.82 -7.10 -2.50
N LEU A 10 6.36 -7.31 -3.70
CA LEU A 10 7.30 -6.39 -4.33
C LEU A 10 6.64 -5.05 -4.67
N LEU A 11 5.41 -5.09 -5.19
CA LEU A 11 4.60 -3.89 -5.45
C LEU A 11 4.31 -3.11 -4.17
N ILE A 12 3.91 -3.78 -3.09
CA ILE A 12 3.64 -3.17 -1.79
C ILE A 12 4.91 -2.51 -1.23
N LEU A 13 6.04 -3.22 -1.28
CA LEU A 13 7.33 -2.69 -0.81
C LEU A 13 7.75 -1.45 -1.61
N ALA A 14 7.67 -1.52 -2.95
CA ALA A 14 7.95 -0.38 -3.81
C ALA A 14 7.02 0.81 -3.51
N PHE A 15 5.73 0.54 -3.28
CA PHE A 15 4.75 1.57 -2.95
C PHE A 15 5.01 2.19 -1.58
N MET A 16 5.34 1.39 -0.56
CA MET A 16 5.73 1.87 0.77
C MET A 16 6.95 2.80 0.73
N VAL A 17 7.97 2.43 -0.06
CA VAL A 17 9.17 3.27 -0.22
C VAL A 17 8.84 4.58 -0.92
N LEU A 18 8.02 4.55 -1.97
CA LEU A 18 7.55 5.75 -2.68
C LEU A 18 6.74 6.68 -1.77
N VAL A 19 5.78 6.13 -1.02
CA VAL A 19 4.95 6.89 -0.08
C VAL A 19 5.82 7.50 1.02
N GLY A 20 6.76 6.73 1.59
CA GLY A 20 7.71 7.23 2.59
C GLY A 20 8.58 8.37 2.08
N PHE A 21 9.09 8.26 0.85
CA PHE A 21 9.86 9.33 0.21
C PHE A 21 9.02 10.59 -0.04
N MET A 22 7.80 10.44 -0.53
CA MET A 22 6.87 11.56 -0.73
C MET A 22 6.47 12.23 0.60
N LEU A 23 6.30 11.43 1.66
CA LEU A 23 5.96 11.93 2.99
C LEU A 23 7.12 12.74 3.57
N ALA A 24 8.37 12.25 3.47
CA ALA A 24 9.55 13.02 3.87
C ALA A 24 9.73 14.31 3.04
N LYS A 25 9.55 14.23 1.72
CA LYS A 25 9.67 15.39 0.82
C LYS A 25 8.57 16.43 1.06
N SER A 26 7.35 16.00 1.37
CA SER A 26 6.23 16.92 1.66
C SER A 26 6.40 17.65 2.98
N ILE A 27 6.96 16.98 4.00
CA ILE A 27 7.37 17.61 5.26
C ILE A 27 8.45 18.66 5.00
N TYR A 28 9.48 18.34 4.21
CA TYR A 28 10.53 19.30 3.86
C TYR A 28 10.00 20.52 3.10
N ALA A 29 9.05 20.31 2.18
CA ALA A 29 8.43 21.38 1.40
C ALA A 29 7.40 22.22 2.19
N GLY A 30 7.04 21.83 3.42
CA GLY A 30 6.02 22.51 4.23
C GLY A 30 4.60 22.42 3.64
N ASN A 31 4.35 21.48 2.74
CA ASN A 31 3.05 21.37 2.05
C ASN A 31 2.11 20.43 2.82
N THR A 32 1.27 21.01 3.68
CA THR A 32 0.28 20.32 4.52
C THR A 32 -0.64 19.41 3.71
N LEU A 33 -1.02 19.81 2.50
CA LEU A 33 -1.93 19.07 1.62
C LEU A 33 -1.26 17.78 1.13
N ALA A 34 0.02 17.85 0.76
CA ALA A 34 0.80 16.69 0.37
C ALA A 34 1.00 15.71 1.54
N ILE A 35 1.18 16.21 2.77
CA ILE A 35 1.26 15.35 3.96
C ILE A 35 -0.05 14.58 4.16
N ILE A 36 -1.19 15.26 4.10
CA ILE A 36 -2.52 14.62 4.24
C ILE A 36 -2.73 13.58 3.13
N LEU A 37 -2.42 13.91 1.88
CA LEU A 37 -2.49 12.98 0.74
C LEU A 37 -1.58 11.76 0.94
N SER A 38 -0.40 11.94 1.55
CA SER A 38 0.52 10.84 1.87
C SER A 38 -0.11 9.88 2.89
N PHE A 39 -0.76 10.41 3.93
CA PHE A 39 -1.48 9.60 4.92
C PHE A 39 -2.69 8.88 4.31
N VAL A 40 -3.48 9.55 3.47
CA VAL A 40 -4.61 8.94 2.76
C VAL A 40 -4.13 7.81 1.84
N SER A 41 -3.04 8.03 1.11
CA SER A 41 -2.43 7.02 0.25
C SER A 41 -1.94 5.81 1.06
N LEU A 42 -1.35 6.05 2.23
CA LEU A 42 -0.89 4.99 3.13
C LEU A 42 -2.06 4.17 3.68
N ALA A 43 -3.14 4.83 4.13
CA ALA A 43 -4.36 4.17 4.58
C ALA A 43 -5.02 3.34 3.47
N ALA A 44 -5.12 3.90 2.26
CA ALA A 44 -5.67 3.20 1.09
C ALA A 44 -4.83 1.96 0.71
N SER A 45 -3.50 2.07 0.81
CA SER A 45 -2.58 0.96 0.51
C SER A 45 -2.73 -0.18 1.52
N VAL A 46 -2.85 0.13 2.81
CA VAL A 46 -3.11 -0.86 3.87
C VAL A 46 -4.49 -1.51 3.68
N TYR A 47 -5.51 -0.72 3.36
CA TYR A 47 -6.86 -1.22 3.12
C TYR A 47 -6.93 -2.13 1.89
N TYR A 48 -6.25 -1.78 0.80
CA TYR A 48 -6.13 -2.63 -0.39
C TYR A 48 -5.50 -3.98 -0.05
N LEU A 49 -4.43 -3.97 0.74
CA LEU A 49 -3.77 -5.19 1.24
C LEU A 49 -4.71 -6.09 2.03
N TYR A 50 -5.50 -5.48 2.93
CA TYR A 50 -6.52 -6.19 3.69
C TYR A 50 -7.58 -6.81 2.78
N LEU A 51 -8.09 -6.06 1.80
CA LEU A 51 -9.07 -6.56 0.83
C LEU A 51 -8.54 -7.76 0.03
N VAL A 52 -7.29 -7.66 -0.45
CA VAL A 52 -6.64 -8.74 -1.21
C VAL A 52 -6.47 -10.01 -0.38
N LEU A 53 -6.11 -9.88 0.90
CA LEU A 53 -6.02 -11.04 1.81
C LEU A 53 -7.40 -11.64 2.08
N LYS A 54 -8.42 -10.79 2.29
CA LYS A 54 -9.80 -11.23 2.51
C LYS A 54 -10.33 -12.02 1.30
N TYR A 55 -10.21 -11.48 0.09
CA TYR A 55 -10.67 -12.16 -1.12
C TYR A 55 -9.87 -13.44 -1.44
N ARG A 56 -8.60 -13.50 -1.04
CA ARG A 56 -7.82 -14.74 -1.16
C ARG A 56 -8.29 -15.82 -0.19
N ALA A 57 -8.63 -15.44 1.04
CA ALA A 57 -9.16 -16.36 2.04
C ALA A 57 -10.53 -16.91 1.60
N GLU A 58 -11.44 -16.04 1.15
CA GLU A 58 -12.76 -16.44 0.64
C GLU A 58 -12.64 -17.37 -0.59
N ALA A 59 -11.69 -17.11 -1.51
CA ALA A 59 -11.46 -17.97 -2.67
C ALA A 59 -10.83 -19.34 -2.35
N GLU A 60 -10.17 -19.48 -1.20
CA GLU A 60 -9.68 -20.78 -0.69
C GLU A 60 -10.76 -21.53 0.08
N GLU A 61 -11.72 -20.82 0.69
CA GLU A 61 -12.84 -21.40 1.44
C GLU A 61 -13.98 -21.89 0.53
N GLU A 62 -14.12 -21.30 -0.67
CA GLU A 62 -15.02 -21.78 -1.73
C GLU A 62 -14.49 -22.99 -2.55
N ARG A 63 -13.26 -23.46 -2.29
CA ARG A 63 -12.64 -24.62 -2.96
C ARG A 63 -12.68 -25.89 -2.13
#